data_AF-A0A7S2X6U7-F1
#
_entry.id   AF-A0A7S2X6U7-F1
#
_cell.length_a   1.000
_cell.length_b   1.000
_cell.length_c   1.000
_cell.angle_alpha   90.00
_cell.angle_beta   90.00
_cell.angle_gamma   90.00
#
_symmetry.space_group_name_H-M   'P 1'
#
loop_
_entity.id
_entity.type
_entity.pdbx_description
1 polymer ?
#
loop_
_entity_poly.entity_id
_entity_poly.type
_entity_poly.pdbx_seq_one_letter_code
_entity_poly.pdbx_strand_id
1 'polypeptide(L)'
;MRFDTVVGEFNVPPALCNPIGIQLISSSKKKRTGETLEVDMYLFAAGRIPNTADMGLDKAGIQIDDRGRVMVDENLETSAKNVYAAGDVLGPPGLASTGIEQGTAAVSAMFGDVYEGSEAEKGSLKFDPKSYLSAPDRFPIGIWTSPEVSYIGLIKDKALEQGIQAVEGRARYADTTRGRVSRSRGMLKLVVDAEQRDLPVIGVSIFGEDACELVHYGMELVQSKRSLRKVLEATHAAVTYHELYKVAAADIDSQLEFGVQLRQVFTMETLNSAKEAFLDAVKKNRRGSKINTGDDGKIPKNLTIPYSDAEDIARSLSLMNPIDEGVGGPEFTFCQFLEFLRQLRKGQSSSISVRAAELV
;
A
#
# COMPACT_ATOMS: atom_id res chain seq x y z
N MET A 1 -12.94 -0.63 26.29
CA MET A 1 -13.01 0.85 26.37
C MET A 1 -13.87 1.34 25.21
N ARG A 2 -14.74 2.33 25.45
CA ARG A 2 -15.39 3.05 24.35
C ARG A 2 -14.34 3.95 23.68
N PHE A 3 -14.52 4.26 22.40
CA PHE A 3 -13.55 5.02 21.57
C PHE A 3 -13.32 6.47 22.05
N ASP A 4 -14.00 6.93 23.10
CA ASP A 4 -14.02 8.30 23.64
C ASP A 4 -13.50 8.41 25.09
N THR A 5 -12.65 7.48 25.54
CA THR A 5 -12.08 7.50 26.90
C THR A 5 -10.54 7.55 26.86
N VAL A 6 -9.92 8.31 27.76
CA VAL A 6 -8.44 8.38 27.93
C VAL A 6 -8.03 8.08 29.38
N VAL A 7 -6.79 7.64 29.59
CA VAL A 7 -6.23 7.28 30.90
C VAL A 7 -5.66 8.51 31.61
N GLY A 8 -5.98 8.69 32.90
CA GLY A 8 -5.43 9.73 33.78
C GLY A 8 -4.16 9.33 34.55
N GLU A 9 -3.87 10.01 35.66
CA GLU A 9 -2.83 9.59 36.62
C GLU A 9 -3.25 8.31 37.36
N PHE A 10 -2.30 7.40 37.60
CA PHE A 10 -2.52 6.18 38.38
C PHE A 10 -1.34 5.93 39.32
N ASN A 11 -1.62 5.34 40.48
CA ASN A 11 -0.63 5.10 41.54
C ASN A 11 -0.42 3.58 41.64
N VAL A 12 0.81 3.09 41.45
CA VAL A 12 1.13 1.65 41.52
C VAL A 12 1.56 1.32 42.95
N PRO A 13 0.77 0.53 43.72
CA PRO A 13 1.13 0.19 45.09
C PRO A 13 2.39 -0.69 45.12
N PRO A 14 3.24 -0.55 46.16
CA PRO A 14 4.48 -1.33 46.30
C PRO A 14 4.28 -2.84 46.58
N ALA A 15 3.03 -3.35 46.65
CA ALA A 15 2.72 -4.77 46.82
C ALA A 15 1.43 -5.19 46.09
N LEU A 16 1.54 -6.21 45.25
CA LEU A 16 0.45 -6.84 44.47
C LEU A 16 -0.47 -7.68 45.38
N CYS A 17 -1.42 -7.05 46.06
CA CYS A 17 -2.56 -7.74 46.67
C CYS A 17 -3.91 -7.03 46.42
N ASN A 18 -3.90 -5.78 45.94
CA ASN A 18 -5.11 -5.02 45.64
C ASN A 18 -5.14 -4.64 44.14
N PRO A 19 -6.32 -4.64 43.49
CA PRO A 19 -6.47 -4.22 42.10
C PRO A 19 -5.94 -2.80 41.88
N ILE A 20 -5.30 -2.57 40.74
CA ILE A 20 -4.89 -1.23 40.29
C ILE A 20 -6.16 -0.49 39.85
N GLY A 21 -6.49 0.61 40.54
CA GLY A 21 -7.59 1.50 40.16
C GLY A 21 -7.13 2.55 39.14
N ILE A 22 -7.66 2.48 37.92
CA ILE A 22 -7.40 3.45 36.85
C ILE A 22 -8.61 4.36 36.70
N GLN A 23 -8.46 5.66 36.98
CA GLN A 23 -9.54 6.63 36.75
C GLN A 23 -9.71 6.93 35.27
N LEU A 24 -10.95 6.80 34.80
CA LEU A 24 -11.31 7.12 33.43
C LEU A 24 -11.66 8.61 33.28
N ILE A 25 -11.15 9.22 32.20
CA ILE A 25 -11.42 10.61 31.84
C ILE A 25 -12.17 10.64 30.51
N SER A 26 -13.23 11.44 30.44
CA SER A 26 -13.98 11.66 29.21
C SER A 26 -13.14 12.45 28.21
N SER A 27 -12.94 11.92 27.00
CA SER A 27 -12.16 12.59 25.95
C SER A 27 -12.80 13.91 25.51
N SER A 28 -14.13 14.02 25.54
CA SER A 28 -14.88 15.20 25.08
C SER A 28 -14.87 16.37 26.06
N LYS A 29 -14.74 16.11 27.36
CA LYS A 29 -14.85 17.15 28.41
C LYS A 29 -13.59 17.36 29.23
N LYS A 30 -12.54 16.54 29.04
CA LYS A 30 -11.34 16.47 29.92
C LYS A 30 -11.71 16.45 31.42
N LYS A 31 -12.88 15.92 31.76
CA LYS A 31 -13.37 15.78 33.13
C LYS A 31 -13.36 14.31 33.51
N ARG A 32 -12.99 14.03 34.76
CA ARG A 32 -13.08 12.71 35.37
C ARG A 32 -14.53 12.24 35.27
N THR A 33 -14.74 11.03 34.78
CA THR A 33 -16.10 10.45 34.70
C THR A 33 -16.59 9.97 36.06
N GLY A 34 -15.68 9.82 37.03
CA GLY A 34 -15.94 9.18 38.32
C GLY A 34 -15.85 7.64 38.23
N GLU A 35 -15.69 7.09 37.02
CA GLU A 35 -15.54 5.66 36.81
C GLU A 35 -14.08 5.25 37.05
N THR A 36 -13.90 4.13 37.75
CA THR A 36 -12.60 3.52 38.02
C THR A 36 -12.60 2.13 37.40
N LEU A 37 -11.57 1.83 36.61
CA LEU A 37 -11.32 0.50 36.09
C LEU A 37 -10.36 -0.22 37.05
N GLU A 38 -10.79 -1.34 37.61
CA GLU A 38 -9.93 -2.21 38.42
C GLU A 38 -9.26 -3.25 37.53
N VAL A 39 -7.92 -3.34 37.60
CA VAL A 39 -7.12 -4.32 36.83
C VAL A 39 -6.05 -4.95 37.70
N ASP A 40 -5.65 -6.19 37.38
CA ASP A 40 -4.52 -6.85 38.05
C ASP A 40 -3.17 -6.33 37.57
N MET A 41 -3.11 -5.83 36.32
CA MET A 41 -1.89 -5.36 35.68
C MET A 41 -2.19 -4.25 34.68
N TYR A 42 -1.27 -3.28 34.60
CA TYR A 42 -1.30 -2.18 33.63
C TYR A 42 0.03 -2.09 32.87
N LEU A 43 -0.04 -2.09 31.53
CA LEU A 43 1.11 -1.89 30.65
C LEU A 43 1.04 -0.48 30.03
N PHE A 44 2.01 0.38 30.39
CA PHE A 44 2.15 1.70 29.78
C PHE A 44 3.12 1.66 28.59
N ALA A 45 2.57 1.59 27.39
CA ALA A 45 3.34 1.56 26.13
C ALA A 45 3.02 2.77 25.22
N ALA A 46 2.98 3.98 25.79
CA ALA A 46 2.56 5.19 25.08
C ALA A 46 3.65 5.82 24.19
N GLY A 47 4.90 5.39 24.32
CA GLY A 47 6.02 5.91 23.53
C GLY A 47 7.35 5.82 24.24
N ARG A 48 8.36 6.46 23.66
CA ARG A 48 9.75 6.55 24.14
C ARG A 48 10.21 7.99 24.10
N ILE A 49 11.12 8.35 25.00
CA ILE A 49 11.80 9.64 25.00
C ILE A 49 13.31 9.43 24.83
N PRO A 50 14.04 10.38 24.21
CA PRO A 50 15.50 10.34 24.15
C PRO A 50 16.12 10.23 25.54
N ASN A 51 17.15 9.39 25.67
CA ASN A 51 17.92 9.31 26.91
C ASN A 51 19.02 10.37 26.93
N THR A 52 18.64 11.64 27.12
CA THR A 52 19.56 12.80 27.10
C THR A 52 19.70 13.49 28.46
N ALA A 53 18.87 13.12 29.44
CA ALA A 53 18.95 13.63 30.80
C ALA A 53 20.26 13.21 31.48
N ASP A 54 20.81 14.11 32.31
CA ASP A 54 22.00 13.88 33.15
C ASP A 54 23.28 13.44 32.41
N MET A 55 23.34 13.59 31.09
CA MET A 55 24.53 13.28 30.27
C MET A 55 25.57 14.41 30.24
N GLY A 56 25.26 15.59 30.79
CA GLY A 56 26.15 16.76 30.72
C GLY A 56 26.32 17.32 29.30
N LEU A 57 25.30 17.17 28.44
CA LEU A 57 25.32 17.65 27.05
C LEU A 57 25.57 19.16 26.94
N ASP A 58 25.02 19.93 27.89
CA ASP A 58 25.25 21.36 28.05
C ASP A 58 26.73 21.68 28.24
N LYS A 59 27.42 20.92 29.10
CA LYS A 59 28.87 21.07 29.35
C LYS A 59 29.70 20.66 28.14
N ALA A 60 29.19 19.74 27.32
CA ALA A 60 29.81 19.32 26.07
C ALA A 60 29.52 20.28 24.90
N GLY A 61 28.66 21.29 25.07
CA GLY A 61 28.26 22.21 24.00
C GLY A 61 27.27 21.60 22.98
N ILE A 62 26.59 20.52 23.35
CA ILE A 62 25.62 19.81 22.50
C ILE A 62 24.23 20.39 22.74
N GLN A 63 23.58 20.88 21.67
CA GLN A 63 22.23 21.41 21.77
C GLN A 63 21.18 20.30 21.65
N ILE A 64 20.08 20.48 22.39
CA ILE A 64 18.89 19.62 22.35
C ILE A 64 17.66 20.46 22.01
N ASP A 65 16.65 19.83 21.41
CA ASP A 65 15.37 20.48 21.12
C ASP A 65 14.39 20.46 22.31
N ASP A 66 13.21 21.02 22.12
CA ASP A 66 12.14 21.11 23.13
C ASP A 66 11.57 19.74 23.56
N ARG A 67 11.90 18.66 22.84
CA ARG A 67 11.54 17.28 23.14
C ARG A 67 12.72 16.47 23.66
N GLY A 68 13.85 17.11 23.95
CA GLY A 68 15.06 16.48 24.46
C GLY A 68 15.84 15.68 23.42
N ARG A 69 15.59 15.87 22.12
CA ARG A 69 16.34 15.22 21.03
C ARG A 69 17.64 15.95 20.78
N VAL A 70 18.71 15.21 20.49
CA VAL A 70 20.00 15.79 20.10
C VAL A 70 19.86 16.42 18.72
N MET A 71 20.22 17.69 18.60
CA MET A 71 20.25 18.38 17.31
C MET A 71 21.53 18.04 16.57
N VAL A 72 21.38 17.68 15.30
CA VAL A 72 22.49 17.35 14.40
C VAL A 72 22.31 18.01 13.04
N ASP A 73 23.40 18.16 12.31
CA ASP A 73 23.41 18.63 10.92
C ASP A 73 23.19 17.49 9.90
N GLU A 74 23.39 17.77 8.60
CA GLU A 74 23.33 16.76 7.53
C GLU A 74 24.27 15.56 7.69
N ASN A 75 25.36 15.69 8.43
CA ASN A 75 26.38 14.66 8.63
C ASN A 75 26.18 13.91 9.95
N LEU A 76 25.06 14.16 10.65
CA LEU A 76 24.80 13.71 12.01
C LEU A 76 25.78 14.28 13.05
N GLU A 77 26.49 15.35 12.71
CA GLU A 77 27.37 16.07 13.64
C GLU A 77 26.51 16.95 14.54
N THR A 78 26.75 16.90 15.84
CA THR A 78 26.08 17.73 16.83
C THR A 78 26.58 19.17 16.80
N SER A 79 26.01 20.04 17.62
CA SER A 79 26.56 21.40 17.81
C SER A 79 27.98 21.44 18.38
N ALA A 80 28.45 20.34 18.97
CA ALA A 80 29.83 20.18 19.40
C ALA A 80 30.67 19.55 18.29
N LYS A 81 31.75 20.23 17.89
CA LYS A 81 32.62 19.80 16.78
C LYS A 81 33.22 18.41 17.03
N ASN A 82 33.22 17.57 16.00
CA ASN A 82 33.67 16.18 15.99
C ASN A 82 32.89 15.26 16.96
N VAL A 83 31.69 15.65 17.37
CA VAL A 83 30.79 14.82 18.17
C VAL A 83 29.54 14.56 17.36
N TYR A 84 29.16 13.30 17.23
CA TYR A 84 28.05 12.85 16.38
C TYR A 84 27.00 12.12 17.21
N ALA A 85 25.77 12.03 16.70
CA ALA A 85 24.69 11.29 17.34
C ALA A 85 23.89 10.46 16.33
N ALA A 86 23.39 9.31 16.76
CA ALA A 86 22.61 8.38 15.95
C ALA A 86 21.61 7.60 16.81
N GLY A 87 20.56 7.08 16.18
CA GLY A 87 19.50 6.30 16.83
C GLY A 87 18.43 7.16 17.51
N ASP A 88 17.73 6.55 18.47
CA ASP A 88 16.57 7.12 19.16
C ASP A 88 16.80 8.51 19.78
N VAL A 89 18.04 8.91 20.05
CA VAL A 89 18.37 10.24 20.58
C VAL A 89 18.08 11.37 19.59
N LEU A 90 17.96 11.05 18.30
CA LEU A 90 17.57 11.99 17.24
C LEU A 90 16.04 12.10 17.08
N GLY A 91 15.27 11.19 17.69
CA GLY A 91 13.83 11.10 17.54
C GLY A 91 13.37 10.05 16.51
N PRO A 92 12.08 10.09 16.12
CA PRO A 92 11.50 9.06 15.25
C PRO A 92 12.02 9.14 13.80
N PRO A 93 12.07 8.01 13.08
CA PRO A 93 11.66 6.66 13.51
C PRO A 93 12.72 5.98 14.39
N GLY A 94 12.36 5.68 15.65
CA GLY A 94 13.23 5.02 16.62
C GLY A 94 13.21 3.50 16.45
N LEU A 95 13.93 3.02 15.44
CA LEU A 95 14.00 1.61 15.06
C LEU A 95 15.45 1.14 15.05
N ALA A 96 15.66 -0.15 15.29
CA ALA A 96 17.00 -0.73 15.28
C ALA A 96 17.69 -0.55 13.92
N SER A 97 16.98 -0.79 12.81
CA SER A 97 17.52 -0.65 11.46
C SER A 97 17.91 0.80 11.14
N THR A 98 17.07 1.77 11.50
CA THR A 98 17.36 3.18 11.27
C THR A 98 18.54 3.64 12.11
N GLY A 99 18.64 3.18 13.37
CA GLY A 99 19.79 3.46 14.23
C GLY A 99 21.11 2.87 13.72
N ILE A 100 21.10 1.64 13.18
CA ILE A 100 22.28 1.01 12.57
C ILE A 100 22.76 1.84 11.38
N GLU A 101 21.85 2.20 10.48
CA GLU A 101 22.18 2.97 9.29
C GLU A 101 22.69 4.37 9.63
N GLN A 102 22.02 5.07 10.56
CA GLN A 102 22.51 6.36 11.09
C GLN A 102 23.89 6.25 11.72
N GLY A 103 24.15 5.18 12.48
CA GLY A 103 25.46 4.93 13.10
C GLY A 103 26.56 4.73 12.06
N THR A 104 26.29 3.93 11.02
CA THR A 104 27.22 3.76 9.89
C THR A 104 27.51 5.11 9.22
N ALA A 105 26.49 5.92 8.97
CA ALA A 105 26.67 7.24 8.37
C ALA A 105 27.50 8.21 9.22
N ALA A 106 27.23 8.25 10.53
CA ALA A 106 27.98 9.10 11.45
C ALA A 106 29.47 8.72 11.46
N VAL A 107 29.78 7.41 11.44
CA VAL A 107 31.16 6.93 11.35
C VAL A 107 31.80 7.30 10.00
N SER A 108 31.11 7.12 8.87
CA SER A 108 31.63 7.56 7.56
C SER A 108 31.93 9.06 7.54
N ALA A 109 31.03 9.88 8.11
CA ALA A 109 31.22 11.32 8.22
C ALA A 109 32.44 11.69 9.09
N MET A 110 32.67 10.99 10.21
CA MET A 110 33.84 11.22 11.08
C MET A 110 35.17 11.05 10.36
N PHE A 111 35.29 10.09 9.45
CA PHE A 111 36.55 9.76 8.79
C PHE A 111 36.80 10.53 7.49
N GLY A 112 35.91 11.45 7.12
CA GLY A 112 36.03 12.16 5.85
C GLY A 112 35.75 11.26 4.63
N ASP A 113 35.25 10.04 4.86
CA ASP A 113 34.52 9.24 3.87
C ASP A 113 33.12 9.85 3.67
N VAL A 114 33.08 11.17 3.51
CA VAL A 114 32.00 11.78 2.76
C VAL A 114 32.02 11.04 1.42
N TYR A 115 30.86 10.63 0.94
CA TYR A 115 30.64 10.04 -0.37
C TYR A 115 31.04 11.01 -1.52
N GLU A 116 32.26 11.56 -1.47
CA GLU A 116 32.99 12.25 -2.52
C GLU A 116 33.65 11.19 -3.43
N GLY A 117 32.82 10.26 -3.90
CA GLY A 117 33.12 9.60 -5.17
C GLY A 117 33.15 10.66 -6.27
N SER A 118 34.07 10.50 -7.21
CA SER A 118 34.17 11.33 -8.43
C SER A 118 32.79 11.49 -9.10
N GLU A 119 32.60 12.49 -9.98
CA GLU A 119 31.32 12.70 -10.67
C GLU A 119 30.77 11.43 -11.39
N ALA A 120 31.61 10.43 -11.66
CA ALA A 120 31.27 9.13 -12.22
C ALA A 120 30.64 8.13 -11.22
N GLU A 121 30.74 8.37 -9.90
CA GLU A 121 30.19 7.54 -8.81
C GLU A 121 28.96 8.18 -8.14
N LYS A 122 28.37 9.21 -8.74
CA LYS A 122 27.09 9.81 -8.30
C LYS A 122 25.89 8.84 -8.32
N GLY A 123 26.10 7.57 -8.70
CA GLY A 123 25.12 6.49 -8.70
C GLY A 123 25.34 5.40 -7.65
N SER A 124 26.41 5.45 -6.85
CA SER A 124 26.76 4.40 -5.89
C SER A 124 26.34 4.84 -4.48
N LEU A 125 25.12 4.46 -4.07
CA LEU A 125 24.55 4.61 -2.71
C LEU A 125 24.65 6.03 -2.13
N LYS A 126 23.77 6.94 -2.56
CA LYS A 126 23.54 8.23 -1.87
C LYS A 126 22.86 7.98 -0.52
N PHE A 127 23.66 7.68 0.50
CA PHE A 127 23.20 7.69 1.87
C PHE A 127 23.14 9.16 2.34
N ASP A 128 21.94 9.73 2.44
CA ASP A 128 21.73 11.07 2.99
C ASP A 128 21.28 10.94 4.45
N PRO A 129 22.13 11.22 5.45
CA PRO A 129 21.74 11.12 6.86
C PRO A 129 20.58 12.08 7.20
N LYS A 130 20.45 13.20 6.47
CA LYS A 130 19.32 14.13 6.54
C LYS A 130 18.00 13.45 6.16
N SER A 131 18.02 12.42 5.30
CA SER A 131 16.82 11.70 4.88
C SER A 131 16.20 10.86 6.01
N TYR A 132 16.98 10.46 7.02
CA TYR A 132 16.45 9.77 8.20
C TYR A 132 15.65 10.70 9.12
N LEU A 133 15.99 11.99 9.13
CA LEU A 133 15.35 13.01 9.96
C LEU A 133 14.18 13.70 9.26
N SER A 134 14.27 13.85 7.94
CA SER A 134 13.32 14.63 7.13
C SER A 134 12.31 13.81 6.34
N ALA A 135 12.54 12.50 6.15
CA ALA A 135 11.69 11.64 5.33
C ALA A 135 11.44 10.27 5.96
N PRO A 136 10.74 10.20 7.12
CA PRO A 136 10.44 8.94 7.80
C PRO A 136 9.70 7.94 6.92
N ASP A 137 8.93 8.44 5.94
CA ASP A 137 8.17 7.63 4.98
C ASP A 137 9.07 6.83 4.01
N ARG A 138 10.39 7.00 4.04
CA ARG A 138 11.34 6.22 3.22
C ARG A 138 11.72 4.86 3.81
N PHE A 139 11.38 4.60 5.06
CA PHE A 139 11.77 3.38 5.76
C PHE A 139 10.60 2.41 5.87
N PRO A 140 10.86 1.11 5.65
CA PRO A 140 9.84 0.11 5.90
C PRO A 140 9.63 -0.02 7.40
N ILE A 141 8.36 -0.01 7.79
CA ILE A 141 7.91 -0.26 9.16
C ILE A 141 7.26 -1.63 9.18
N GLY A 142 7.71 -2.49 10.10
CA GLY A 142 7.09 -3.75 10.44
C GLY A 142 6.45 -3.69 11.83
N ILE A 143 5.27 -4.28 11.98
CA ILE A 143 4.53 -4.43 13.23
C ILE A 143 4.15 -5.91 13.33
N TRP A 144 4.88 -6.64 14.18
CA TRP A 144 4.78 -8.09 14.36
C TRP A 144 3.59 -8.51 15.25
N THR A 145 2.39 -8.05 14.89
CA THR A 145 1.12 -8.56 15.42
C THR A 145 0.70 -9.86 14.71
N SER A 146 -0.42 -10.46 15.13
CA SER A 146 -1.04 -11.59 14.41
C SER A 146 -2.45 -11.18 13.94
N PRO A 147 -2.66 -10.89 12.64
CA PRO A 147 -1.67 -10.88 11.55
C PRO A 147 -0.69 -9.70 11.63
N GLU A 148 0.41 -9.79 10.89
CA GLU A 148 1.41 -8.73 10.80
C GLU A 148 0.85 -7.52 10.05
N VAL A 149 1.41 -6.35 10.32
CA VAL A 149 1.13 -5.11 9.60
C VAL A 149 2.45 -4.46 9.22
N SER A 150 2.56 -3.99 7.99
CA SER A 150 3.74 -3.28 7.53
C SER A 150 3.37 -2.16 6.56
N TYR A 151 4.23 -1.16 6.46
CA TYR A 151 4.04 -0.09 5.50
C TYR A 151 5.35 0.63 5.18
N ILE A 152 5.33 1.34 4.06
CA ILE A 152 6.36 2.29 3.64
C ILE A 152 5.72 3.36 2.77
N GLY A 153 6.22 4.58 2.81
CA GLY A 153 5.71 5.68 2.00
C GLY A 153 4.36 6.22 2.48
N LEU A 154 3.67 6.92 1.58
CA LEU A 154 2.43 7.62 1.88
C LEU A 154 1.19 6.72 1.70
N ILE A 155 0.29 6.78 2.68
CA ILE A 155 -1.10 6.35 2.46
C ILE A 155 -1.85 7.41 1.63
N LYS A 156 -2.89 7.00 0.90
CA LYS A 156 -3.65 7.88 0.01
C LYS A 156 -4.12 9.17 0.69
N ASP A 157 -4.72 9.07 1.88
CA ASP A 157 -5.27 10.22 2.58
C ASP A 157 -4.17 11.24 2.94
N LYS A 158 -2.99 10.77 3.35
CA LYS A 158 -1.83 11.63 3.61
C LYS A 158 -1.25 12.25 2.35
N ALA A 159 -1.21 11.51 1.24
CA ALA A 159 -0.80 12.08 -0.04
C ALA A 159 -1.76 13.19 -0.50
N LEU A 160 -3.07 12.99 -0.36
CA LEU A 160 -4.08 14.01 -0.67
C LEU A 160 -3.98 15.24 0.24
N GLU A 161 -3.75 15.05 1.55
CA GLU A 161 -3.47 16.16 2.49
C GLU A 161 -2.25 16.98 2.08
N GLN A 162 -1.24 16.35 1.45
CA GLN A 162 -0.04 16.99 0.92
C GLN A 162 -0.23 17.59 -0.49
N GLY A 163 -1.45 17.53 -1.05
CA GLY A 163 -1.76 18.06 -2.38
C GLY A 163 -1.37 17.15 -3.55
N ILE A 164 -0.93 15.92 -3.28
CA ILE A 164 -0.56 14.93 -4.31
C ILE A 164 -1.84 14.25 -4.83
N GLN A 165 -2.01 14.19 -6.15
CA GLN A 165 -3.11 13.45 -6.78
C GLN A 165 -2.87 11.95 -6.65
N ALA A 166 -3.30 11.34 -5.56
CA ALA A 166 -3.00 9.94 -5.27
C ALA A 166 -4.11 8.97 -5.66
N VAL A 167 -3.74 7.85 -6.29
CA VAL A 167 -4.62 6.70 -6.56
C VAL A 167 -4.14 5.48 -5.78
N GLU A 168 -5.07 4.78 -5.13
CA GLU A 168 -4.81 3.57 -4.33
C GLU A 168 -5.40 2.35 -5.03
N GLY A 169 -4.60 1.30 -5.20
CA GLY A 169 -5.07 -0.02 -5.62
C GLY A 169 -4.95 -1.04 -4.51
N ARG A 170 -5.79 -2.07 -4.56
CA ARG A 170 -5.94 -3.05 -3.47
C ARG A 170 -5.87 -4.49 -3.99
N ALA A 171 -5.09 -5.33 -3.32
CA ALA A 171 -5.06 -6.77 -3.53
C ALA A 171 -5.34 -7.50 -2.21
N ARG A 172 -6.32 -8.42 -2.17
CA ARG A 172 -6.49 -9.33 -1.03
C ARG A 172 -5.61 -10.55 -1.22
N TYR A 173 -5.23 -11.17 -0.13
CA TYR A 173 -4.52 -12.46 -0.16
C TYR A 173 -5.35 -13.51 -0.90
N ALA A 174 -6.67 -13.53 -0.71
CA ALA A 174 -7.59 -14.42 -1.44
C ALA A 174 -7.63 -14.18 -2.97
N ASP A 175 -7.15 -13.03 -3.45
CA ASP A 175 -7.07 -12.73 -4.87
C ASP A 175 -5.83 -13.40 -5.52
N THR A 176 -4.89 -13.96 -4.75
CA THR A 176 -3.68 -14.64 -5.25
C THR A 176 -3.72 -16.15 -5.02
N THR A 177 -2.96 -16.90 -5.82
CA THR A 177 -2.87 -18.36 -5.67
C THR A 177 -2.30 -18.74 -4.31
N ARG A 178 -1.26 -18.01 -3.85
CA ARG A 178 -0.64 -18.25 -2.55
C ARG A 178 -1.64 -18.10 -1.41
N GLY A 179 -2.40 -17.00 -1.37
CA GLY A 179 -3.36 -16.76 -0.29
C GLY A 179 -4.54 -17.73 -0.30
N ARG A 180 -4.93 -18.27 -1.46
CA ARG A 180 -5.92 -19.36 -1.55
C ARG A 180 -5.38 -20.67 -0.97
N VAL A 181 -4.13 -21.01 -1.27
CA VAL A 181 -3.49 -22.25 -0.78
C VAL A 181 -3.26 -22.19 0.73
N SER A 182 -2.75 -21.07 1.24
CA SER A 182 -2.53 -20.88 2.69
C SER A 182 -3.82 -20.62 3.47
N ARG A 183 -4.90 -20.20 2.78
CA ARG A 183 -6.13 -19.66 3.38
C ARG A 183 -5.89 -18.43 4.26
N SER A 184 -4.81 -17.70 3.98
CA SER A 184 -4.44 -16.52 4.75
C SER A 184 -5.30 -15.32 4.40
N ARG A 185 -5.61 -14.52 5.42
CA ARG A 185 -6.37 -13.28 5.30
C ARG A 185 -5.40 -12.12 5.34
N GLY A 186 -5.61 -11.16 4.44
CA GLY A 186 -4.73 -10.02 4.34
C GLY A 186 -5.09 -9.14 3.16
N MET A 187 -4.47 -7.96 3.11
CA MET A 187 -4.55 -7.04 1.99
C MET A 187 -3.24 -6.29 1.83
N LEU A 188 -2.88 -6.05 0.57
CA LEU A 188 -1.91 -5.05 0.17
C LEU A 188 -2.63 -3.87 -0.45
N LYS A 189 -2.19 -2.66 -0.08
CA LYS A 189 -2.52 -1.39 -0.71
C LYS A 189 -1.28 -0.83 -1.37
N LEU A 190 -1.42 -0.38 -2.60
CA LEU A 190 -0.40 0.30 -3.37
C LEU A 190 -0.89 1.71 -3.68
N VAL A 191 -0.05 2.72 -3.51
CA VAL A 191 -0.39 4.13 -3.78
C VAL A 191 0.57 4.68 -4.82
N VAL A 192 0.04 5.35 -5.84
CA VAL A 192 0.81 6.06 -6.87
C VAL A 192 0.45 7.53 -6.90
N ASP A 193 1.40 8.36 -7.33
CA ASP A 193 1.16 9.73 -7.73
C ASP A 193 0.63 9.77 -9.18
N ALA A 194 -0.65 10.09 -9.34
CA ALA A 194 -1.35 10.14 -10.62
C ALA A 194 -1.15 11.45 -11.39
N GLU A 195 -0.54 12.47 -10.78
CA GLU A 195 -0.16 13.70 -11.51
C GLU A 195 1.08 13.46 -12.39
N GLN A 196 1.96 12.57 -11.96
CA GLN A 196 3.22 12.26 -12.66
C GLN A 196 2.99 11.29 -13.81
N ARG A 197 3.65 11.55 -14.95
CA ARG A 197 3.52 10.77 -16.19
C ARG A 197 3.72 9.26 -16.01
N ASP A 198 4.67 8.88 -15.16
CA ASP A 198 5.07 7.48 -14.97
C ASP A 198 4.34 6.78 -13.82
N LEU A 199 3.41 7.47 -13.15
CA LEU A 199 2.64 6.93 -12.02
C LEU A 199 3.55 6.27 -10.97
N PRO A 200 4.53 7.00 -10.42
CA PRO A 200 5.51 6.42 -9.51
C PRO A 200 4.82 5.92 -8.25
N VAL A 201 5.25 4.76 -7.76
CA VAL A 201 4.83 4.23 -6.46
C VAL A 201 5.34 5.15 -5.36
N ILE A 202 4.42 5.64 -4.52
CA ILE A 202 4.73 6.55 -3.40
C ILE A 202 4.40 5.94 -2.04
N GLY A 203 3.70 4.80 -2.00
CA GLY A 203 3.45 4.11 -0.74
C GLY A 203 2.87 2.71 -0.90
N VAL A 204 3.08 1.91 0.13
CA VAL A 204 2.63 0.53 0.26
C VAL A 204 2.19 0.30 1.70
N SER A 205 1.06 -0.38 1.88
CA SER A 205 0.63 -0.88 3.20
C SER A 205 0.16 -2.30 3.07
N ILE A 206 0.56 -3.16 4.00
CA ILE A 206 0.24 -4.58 3.98
C ILE A 206 -0.27 -4.95 5.36
N PHE A 207 -1.33 -5.73 5.42
CA PHE A 207 -1.66 -6.52 6.60
C PHE A 207 -1.88 -7.96 6.17
N GLY A 208 -1.38 -8.92 6.93
CA GLY A 208 -1.48 -10.34 6.58
C GLY A 208 -0.29 -11.15 7.06
N GLU A 209 -0.26 -12.41 6.66
CA GLU A 209 0.89 -13.29 6.87
C GLU A 209 2.11 -12.79 6.08
N ASP A 210 3.29 -12.80 6.68
CA ASP A 210 4.55 -12.33 6.09
C ASP A 210 4.53 -10.85 5.64
N ALA A 211 3.62 -10.02 6.17
CA ALA A 211 3.53 -8.61 5.79
C ALA A 211 4.85 -7.87 6.05
N CYS A 212 5.52 -8.15 7.17
CA CYS A 212 6.79 -7.54 7.52
C CYS A 212 7.93 -7.95 6.59
N GLU A 213 7.86 -9.12 5.95
CA GLU A 213 8.83 -9.56 4.94
C GLU A 213 8.52 -8.96 3.56
N LEU A 214 7.23 -8.91 3.19
CA LEU A 214 6.79 -8.44 1.87
C LEU A 214 7.08 -6.95 1.65
N VAL A 215 7.07 -6.14 2.70
CA VAL A 215 7.24 -4.68 2.62
C VAL A 215 8.58 -4.27 1.99
N HIS A 216 9.61 -5.11 2.08
CA HIS A 216 10.93 -4.83 1.53
C HIS A 216 10.94 -4.72 -0.01
N TYR A 217 10.05 -5.45 -0.70
CA TYR A 217 9.85 -5.19 -2.13
C TYR A 217 9.20 -3.82 -2.36
N GLY A 218 8.21 -3.48 -1.53
CA GLY A 218 7.59 -2.15 -1.53
C GLY A 218 8.59 -1.02 -1.25
N MET A 219 9.58 -1.27 -0.41
CA MET A 219 10.66 -0.33 -0.12
C MET A 219 11.44 0.03 -1.38
N GLU A 220 11.86 -0.98 -2.15
CA GLU A 220 12.55 -0.76 -3.42
C GLU A 220 11.66 0.00 -4.41
N LEU A 221 10.37 -0.31 -4.48
CA LEU A 221 9.44 0.39 -5.38
C LEU A 221 9.29 1.88 -5.04
N VAL A 222 9.14 2.21 -3.75
CA VAL A 222 8.98 3.59 -3.28
C VAL A 222 10.30 4.37 -3.45
N GLN A 223 11.43 3.80 -3.02
CA GLN A 223 12.72 4.49 -3.05
C GLN A 223 13.21 4.73 -4.49
N SER A 224 13.02 3.76 -5.39
CA SER A 224 13.36 3.91 -6.81
C SER A 224 12.32 4.72 -7.60
N LYS A 225 11.22 5.15 -6.97
CA LYS A 225 10.05 5.76 -7.63
C LYS A 225 9.58 4.93 -8.83
N ARG A 226 9.50 3.61 -8.65
CA ARG A 226 9.21 2.66 -9.71
C ARG A 226 7.87 3.01 -10.37
N SER A 227 7.83 3.04 -11.69
CA SER A 227 6.59 3.31 -12.43
C SER A 227 5.58 2.17 -12.26
N LEU A 228 4.29 2.50 -12.20
CA LEU A 228 3.19 1.53 -12.14
C LEU A 228 3.32 0.47 -13.26
N ARG A 229 3.65 0.92 -14.47
CA ARG A 229 3.85 0.04 -15.63
C ARG A 229 4.94 -1.00 -15.38
N LYS A 230 6.04 -0.65 -14.73
CA LYS A 230 7.11 -1.60 -14.41
C LYS A 230 6.72 -2.60 -13.34
N VAL A 231 5.79 -2.25 -12.44
CA VAL A 231 5.19 -3.20 -11.49
C VAL A 231 4.28 -4.20 -12.22
N LEU A 232 3.47 -3.73 -13.18
CA LEU A 232 2.63 -4.58 -14.03
C LEU A 232 3.44 -5.53 -14.93
N GLU A 233 4.55 -5.06 -15.48
CA GLU A 233 5.47 -5.84 -16.33
C GLU A 233 6.28 -6.88 -15.53
N ALA A 234 6.37 -6.75 -14.21
CA ALA A 234 7.12 -7.68 -13.38
C ALA A 234 6.53 -9.09 -13.43
N THR A 235 7.41 -10.09 -13.54
CA THR A 235 7.06 -11.51 -13.45
C THR A 235 7.53 -12.03 -12.12
N HIS A 236 6.59 -12.51 -11.30
CA HIS A 236 6.88 -13.15 -10.03
C HIS A 236 6.83 -14.68 -10.20
N ALA A 237 7.55 -15.39 -9.33
CA ALA A 237 7.37 -16.84 -9.23
C ALA A 237 5.90 -17.15 -8.92
N ALA A 238 5.37 -18.24 -9.46
CA ALA A 238 3.99 -18.65 -9.16
C ALA A 238 3.83 -18.97 -7.67
N VAL A 239 2.61 -18.78 -7.15
CA VAL A 239 2.24 -19.14 -5.77
C VAL A 239 3.08 -18.37 -4.73
N THR A 240 3.24 -17.06 -4.92
CA THR A 240 3.88 -16.15 -3.96
C THR A 240 2.98 -14.98 -3.59
N TYR A 241 3.13 -14.42 -2.39
CA TYR A 241 2.43 -13.20 -2.00
C TYR A 241 2.91 -11.96 -2.75
N HIS A 242 4.07 -11.98 -3.41
CA HIS A 242 4.51 -10.86 -4.26
C HIS A 242 3.54 -10.56 -5.42
N GLU A 243 2.70 -11.52 -5.82
CA GLU A 243 1.61 -11.29 -6.79
C GLU A 243 0.63 -10.19 -6.32
N LEU A 244 0.53 -9.94 -5.01
CA LEU A 244 -0.29 -8.86 -4.44
C LEU A 244 0.07 -7.48 -5.02
N TYR A 245 1.35 -7.21 -5.24
CA TYR A 245 1.81 -5.96 -5.83
C TYR A 245 1.28 -5.78 -7.25
N LYS A 246 1.32 -6.85 -8.05
CA LYS A 246 0.82 -6.84 -9.43
C LYS A 246 -0.70 -6.71 -9.49
N VAL A 247 -1.43 -7.38 -8.61
CA VAL A 247 -2.89 -7.27 -8.50
C VAL A 247 -3.31 -5.87 -8.05
N ALA A 248 -2.62 -5.28 -7.07
CA ALA A 248 -2.89 -3.91 -6.62
C ALA A 248 -2.56 -2.88 -7.72
N ALA A 249 -1.46 -3.08 -8.45
CA ALA A 249 -1.11 -2.24 -9.60
C ALA A 249 -2.16 -2.33 -10.71
N ALA A 250 -2.68 -3.53 -10.98
CA ALA A 250 -3.77 -3.74 -11.93
C ALA A 250 -5.07 -3.05 -11.50
N ASP A 251 -5.34 -2.99 -10.19
CA ASP A 251 -6.46 -2.23 -9.64
C ASP A 251 -6.33 -0.72 -9.85
N ILE A 252 -5.10 -0.19 -9.79
CA ILE A 252 -4.82 1.21 -10.15
C ILE A 252 -5.01 1.44 -11.65
N ASP A 253 -4.46 0.55 -12.49
CA ASP A 253 -4.56 0.64 -13.97
C ASP A 253 -6.04 0.66 -14.39
N SER A 254 -6.87 -0.23 -13.81
CA SER A 254 -8.32 -0.27 -14.03
C SER A 254 -9.01 1.04 -13.63
N GLN A 255 -8.66 1.61 -12.48
CA GLN A 255 -9.25 2.88 -12.03
C GLN A 255 -8.87 4.05 -12.94
N LEU A 256 -7.63 4.12 -13.38
CA LEU A 256 -7.14 5.20 -14.25
C LEU A 256 -7.66 5.07 -15.68
N GLU A 257 -7.76 3.86 -16.20
CA GLU A 257 -8.17 3.60 -17.58
C GLU A 257 -9.70 3.58 -17.73
N PHE A 258 -10.43 2.99 -16.77
CA PHE A 258 -11.87 2.76 -16.86
C PHE A 258 -12.71 3.45 -15.79
N GLY A 259 -12.10 4.12 -14.80
CA GLY A 259 -12.83 4.76 -13.71
C GLY A 259 -13.44 3.80 -12.69
N VAL A 260 -13.11 2.51 -12.75
CA VAL A 260 -13.68 1.47 -11.88
C VAL A 260 -12.60 0.63 -11.21
N GLN A 261 -12.86 0.21 -9.97
CA GLN A 261 -11.98 -0.71 -9.27
C GLN A 261 -12.02 -2.08 -9.96
N LEU A 262 -10.86 -2.74 -10.05
CA LEU A 262 -10.73 -4.03 -10.70
C LEU A 262 -11.67 -5.08 -10.09
N ARG A 263 -11.89 -5.03 -8.79
CA ARG A 263 -12.82 -5.97 -8.14
C ARG A 263 -14.29 -5.76 -8.52
N GLN A 264 -14.67 -4.54 -8.89
CA GLN A 264 -16.03 -4.25 -9.36
C GLN A 264 -16.26 -4.79 -10.78
N VAL A 265 -15.19 -4.88 -11.57
CA VAL A 265 -15.21 -5.52 -12.90
C VAL A 265 -15.51 -7.02 -12.80
N PHE A 266 -14.99 -7.69 -11.77
CA PHE A 266 -15.03 -9.14 -11.64
C PHE A 266 -16.20 -9.72 -10.84
N THR A 267 -17.22 -8.95 -10.49
CA THR A 267 -18.38 -9.58 -9.84
C THR A 267 -19.05 -10.54 -10.83
N MET A 268 -19.48 -11.72 -10.36
CA MET A 268 -20.20 -12.68 -11.21
C MET A 268 -21.46 -12.07 -11.83
N GLU A 269 -22.06 -11.08 -11.18
CA GLU A 269 -23.19 -10.32 -11.70
C GLU A 269 -22.75 -9.31 -12.78
N THR A 270 -21.59 -8.66 -12.62
CA THR A 270 -20.96 -7.83 -13.67
C THR A 270 -20.61 -8.67 -14.90
N LEU A 271 -20.03 -9.86 -14.70
CA LEU A 271 -19.67 -10.79 -15.78
C LEU A 271 -20.90 -11.42 -16.43
N ASN A 272 -21.91 -11.83 -15.65
CA ASN A 272 -23.17 -12.35 -16.18
C ASN A 272 -23.97 -11.26 -16.88
N SER A 273 -24.00 -10.03 -16.36
CA SER A 273 -24.66 -8.90 -17.01
C SER A 273 -23.91 -8.48 -18.26
N ALA A 274 -22.57 -8.47 -18.25
CA ALA A 274 -21.75 -8.26 -19.43
C ALA A 274 -22.02 -9.34 -20.49
N LYS A 275 -22.08 -10.61 -20.07
CA LYS A 275 -22.41 -11.76 -20.91
C LYS A 275 -23.81 -11.65 -21.47
N GLU A 276 -24.82 -11.32 -20.68
CA GLU A 276 -26.21 -11.16 -21.13
C GLU A 276 -26.37 -9.95 -22.06
N ALA A 277 -25.77 -8.81 -21.73
CA ALA A 277 -25.76 -7.62 -22.60
C ALA A 277 -25.05 -7.90 -23.93
N PHE A 278 -23.93 -8.62 -23.89
CA PHE A 278 -23.22 -9.11 -25.07
C PHE A 278 -24.06 -10.10 -25.89
N LEU A 279 -24.70 -11.08 -25.25
CA LEU A 279 -25.59 -12.03 -25.92
C LEU A 279 -26.81 -11.33 -26.52
N ASP A 280 -27.34 -10.30 -25.86
CA ASP A 280 -28.45 -9.48 -26.36
C ASP A 280 -28.02 -8.58 -27.53
N ALA A 281 -26.83 -7.98 -27.47
CA ALA A 281 -26.23 -7.26 -28.59
C ALA A 281 -26.01 -8.17 -29.81
N VAL A 282 -25.52 -9.40 -29.60
CA VAL A 282 -25.40 -10.42 -30.65
C VAL A 282 -26.77 -10.81 -31.21
N LYS A 283 -27.80 -10.96 -30.37
CA LYS A 283 -29.18 -11.24 -30.80
C LYS A 283 -29.82 -10.06 -31.54
N LYS A 284 -29.52 -8.81 -31.16
CA LYS A 284 -29.98 -7.59 -31.83
C LYS A 284 -29.30 -7.41 -33.18
N ASN A 285 -28.00 -7.67 -33.30
CA ASN A 285 -27.28 -7.71 -34.59
C ASN A 285 -27.78 -8.83 -35.51
N ARG A 286 -28.23 -9.97 -34.97
CA ARG A 286 -28.91 -11.02 -35.76
C ARG A 286 -30.20 -10.54 -36.45
N ARG A 287 -30.87 -9.50 -35.94
CA ARG A 287 -32.08 -8.94 -36.58
C ARG A 287 -31.75 -7.96 -37.72
N GLY A 288 -30.50 -7.50 -37.84
CA GLY A 288 -30.08 -6.48 -38.81
C GLY A 288 -29.17 -6.95 -39.94
N SER A 289 -28.55 -8.13 -39.86
CA SER A 289 -27.69 -8.64 -40.94
C SER A 289 -27.60 -10.17 -40.87
N LYS A 290 -27.86 -10.85 -41.99
CA LYS A 290 -27.61 -12.30 -42.13
C LYS A 290 -26.10 -12.55 -42.02
N ILE A 291 -25.61 -12.75 -40.81
CA ILE A 291 -24.37 -13.50 -40.59
C ILE A 291 -24.76 -14.96 -40.75
N ASN A 292 -24.20 -15.61 -41.77
CA ASN A 292 -24.45 -17.00 -42.09
C ASN A 292 -23.91 -17.89 -40.96
N THR A 293 -24.70 -18.07 -39.91
CA THR A 293 -24.51 -19.18 -38.97
C THR A 293 -25.03 -20.40 -39.71
N GLY A 294 -24.12 -21.23 -40.22
CA GLY A 294 -24.48 -22.57 -40.71
C GLY A 294 -25.39 -23.26 -39.69
N ASP A 295 -26.29 -24.10 -40.19
CA ASP A 295 -27.48 -24.63 -39.51
C ASP A 295 -27.26 -25.49 -38.24
N ASP A 296 -26.15 -25.34 -37.51
CA ASP A 296 -25.83 -26.09 -36.30
C ASP A 296 -25.73 -25.26 -35.01
N GLY A 297 -26.08 -23.97 -35.04
CA GLY A 297 -26.17 -23.13 -33.84
C GLY A 297 -24.83 -22.86 -33.13
N LYS A 298 -23.69 -23.15 -33.76
CA LYS A 298 -22.37 -22.88 -33.19
C LYS A 298 -21.96 -21.42 -33.38
N ILE A 299 -21.32 -20.86 -32.34
CA ILE A 299 -20.70 -19.53 -32.38
C ILE A 299 -19.56 -19.56 -33.41
N PRO A 300 -19.46 -18.58 -34.33
CA PRO A 300 -18.39 -18.53 -35.32
C PRO A 300 -17.00 -18.54 -34.66
N LYS A 301 -16.00 -19.16 -35.30
CA LYS A 301 -14.61 -19.20 -34.79
C LYS A 301 -14.01 -17.82 -34.48
N ASN A 302 -14.49 -16.79 -35.17
CA ASN A 302 -14.15 -15.39 -34.92
C ASN A 302 -15.44 -14.60 -34.77
N LEU A 303 -15.68 -14.04 -33.59
CA LEU A 303 -16.85 -13.18 -33.36
C LEU A 303 -16.46 -11.72 -33.55
N THR A 304 -17.20 -11.02 -34.40
CA THR A 304 -16.96 -9.63 -34.77
C THR A 304 -18.04 -8.73 -34.17
N ILE A 305 -17.70 -7.85 -33.22
CA ILE A 305 -18.66 -6.99 -32.48
C ILE A 305 -18.55 -5.53 -32.96
N PRO A 306 -19.65 -4.85 -33.33
CA PRO A 306 -19.65 -3.42 -33.63
C PRO A 306 -19.34 -2.55 -32.40
N TYR A 307 -18.61 -1.46 -32.63
CA TYR A 307 -18.14 -0.55 -31.57
C TYR A 307 -19.27 0.06 -30.71
N SER A 308 -20.40 0.43 -31.33
CA SER A 308 -21.55 1.06 -30.65
C SER A 308 -22.13 0.18 -29.54
N ASP A 309 -22.18 -1.13 -29.76
CA ASP A 309 -22.81 -2.07 -28.83
C ASP A 309 -21.93 -2.30 -27.59
N ALA A 310 -20.62 -2.06 -27.73
CA ALA A 310 -19.67 -2.26 -26.66
C ALA A 310 -19.50 -1.05 -25.74
N GLU A 311 -19.77 0.17 -26.22
CA GLU A 311 -19.92 1.35 -25.35
C GLU A 311 -21.12 1.21 -24.40
N ASP A 312 -22.24 0.65 -24.89
CA ASP A 312 -23.42 0.40 -24.05
C ASP A 312 -23.17 -0.70 -23.01
N ILE A 313 -22.38 -1.73 -23.35
CA ILE A 313 -21.91 -2.73 -22.39
C ILE A 313 -21.07 -2.05 -21.30
N ALA A 314 -20.10 -1.22 -21.66
CA ALA A 314 -19.23 -0.54 -20.69
C ALA A 314 -20.00 0.38 -19.73
N ARG A 315 -21.02 1.10 -20.21
CA ARG A 315 -21.90 1.92 -19.35
C ARG A 315 -22.72 1.10 -18.37
N SER A 316 -23.13 -0.11 -18.76
CA SER A 316 -23.94 -1.01 -17.92
C SER A 316 -23.15 -1.56 -16.71
N LEU A 317 -21.81 -1.61 -16.80
CA LEU A 317 -20.92 -2.14 -15.75
C LEU A 317 -20.66 -1.13 -14.61
N SER A 318 -21.17 0.10 -14.73
CA SER A 318 -20.84 1.22 -13.82
C SER A 318 -21.70 1.30 -12.55
N LEU A 319 -22.60 0.33 -12.30
CA LEU A 319 -23.53 0.37 -11.17
C LEU A 319 -23.60 -1.00 -10.47
N MET A 320 -23.45 -0.96 -9.14
CA MET A 320 -23.91 -1.95 -8.12
C MET A 320 -22.85 -2.77 -7.36
N ASN A 321 -23.17 -2.98 -6.07
CA ASN A 321 -22.36 -3.44 -4.94
C ASN A 321 -22.79 -4.86 -4.48
N PRO A 322 -22.07 -5.55 -3.57
CA PRO A 322 -21.64 -6.93 -3.83
C PRO A 322 -22.21 -8.06 -2.93
N ILE A 323 -21.86 -9.29 -3.35
CA ILE A 323 -21.65 -10.58 -2.64
C ILE A 323 -22.73 -11.66 -2.92
N ASP A 324 -22.33 -12.76 -3.59
CA ASP A 324 -22.39 -14.10 -2.97
C ASP A 324 -21.45 -15.11 -3.65
N GLU A 325 -21.00 -16.09 -2.86
CA GLU A 325 -19.96 -17.08 -3.18
C GLU A 325 -20.46 -18.25 -4.04
N GLY A 326 -19.63 -18.66 -5.01
CA GLY A 326 -19.53 -20.05 -5.44
C GLY A 326 -20.39 -20.47 -6.63
N VAL A 327 -19.89 -20.33 -7.86
CA VAL A 327 -20.21 -21.26 -8.96
C VAL A 327 -19.00 -21.36 -9.90
N GLY A 328 -18.44 -22.55 -10.05
CA GLY A 328 -17.44 -22.87 -11.08
C GLY A 328 -18.07 -22.79 -12.46
N GLY A 329 -17.64 -21.82 -13.26
CA GLY A 329 -17.96 -21.68 -14.68
C GLY A 329 -16.69 -21.32 -15.46
N PRO A 330 -16.69 -21.46 -16.81
CA PRO A 330 -15.51 -21.28 -17.64
C PRO A 330 -14.92 -19.86 -17.44
N GLU A 331 -13.64 -19.81 -17.07
CA GLU A 331 -12.97 -18.59 -16.62
C GLU A 331 -12.51 -17.75 -17.81
N PHE A 332 -13.17 -16.61 -18.01
CA PHE A 332 -12.66 -15.56 -18.89
C PHE A 332 -11.40 -14.98 -18.25
N THR A 333 -10.22 -15.18 -18.86
CA THR A 333 -8.98 -14.76 -18.19
C THR A 333 -8.87 -13.23 -18.16
N PHE A 334 -8.35 -12.70 -17.05
CA PHE A 334 -8.17 -11.27 -16.80
C PHE A 334 -7.50 -10.50 -17.96
N CYS A 335 -6.45 -11.08 -18.54
CA CYS A 335 -5.71 -10.48 -19.64
C CYS A 335 -6.57 -10.29 -20.90
N GLN A 336 -7.49 -11.21 -21.17
CA GLN A 336 -8.38 -11.16 -22.34
C GLN A 336 -9.45 -10.08 -22.19
N PHE A 337 -9.96 -9.87 -20.98
CA PHE A 337 -10.98 -8.84 -20.72
C PHE A 337 -10.40 -7.43 -20.81
N LEU A 338 -9.20 -7.22 -20.27
CA LEU A 338 -8.50 -5.93 -20.42
C LEU A 338 -8.14 -5.64 -21.88
N GLU A 339 -7.75 -6.66 -22.64
CA GLU A 339 -7.46 -6.49 -24.07
C GLU A 339 -8.72 -6.15 -24.87
N PHE A 340 -9.86 -6.78 -24.54
CA PHE A 340 -11.18 -6.40 -25.07
C PHE A 340 -11.50 -4.93 -24.82
N LEU A 341 -11.37 -4.46 -23.57
CA LEU A 341 -11.63 -3.06 -23.23
C LEU A 341 -10.62 -2.07 -23.87
N ARG A 342 -9.36 -2.46 -24.03
CA ARG A 342 -8.33 -1.63 -24.70
C ARG A 342 -8.57 -1.50 -26.20
N GLN A 343 -9.02 -2.56 -26.86
CA GLN A 343 -9.37 -2.52 -28.28
C GLN A 343 -10.61 -1.66 -28.53
N LEU A 344 -11.56 -1.65 -27.59
CA LEU A 344 -12.69 -0.73 -27.58
C LEU A 344 -12.27 0.73 -27.44
N ARG A 345 -11.30 1.07 -26.59
CA ARG A 345 -10.91 2.48 -26.41
C ARG A 345 -10.10 3.06 -27.58
N LYS A 346 -9.35 2.23 -28.30
CA LYS A 346 -8.41 2.71 -29.34
C LYS A 346 -9.06 3.12 -30.66
N GLY A 347 -10.36 2.86 -30.88
CA GLY A 347 -11.07 3.23 -32.11
C GLY A 347 -10.43 2.69 -33.41
N GLN A 348 -9.50 1.72 -33.32
CA GLN A 348 -8.66 1.28 -34.44
C GLN A 348 -9.36 0.28 -35.37
N SER A 349 -10.62 -0.06 -35.11
CA SER A 349 -11.40 -0.90 -36.01
C SER A 349 -12.90 -0.64 -35.86
N SER A 350 -13.62 -0.65 -36.98
CA SER A 350 -15.09 -0.60 -37.00
C SER A 350 -15.74 -1.86 -36.41
N SER A 351 -14.93 -2.87 -36.06
CA SER A 351 -15.37 -4.12 -35.46
C SER A 351 -14.23 -4.89 -34.78
N ILE A 352 -14.51 -5.58 -33.67
CA ILE A 352 -13.49 -6.34 -32.91
C ILE A 352 -13.68 -7.84 -33.12
N SER A 353 -12.62 -8.56 -33.51
CA SER A 353 -12.64 -10.02 -33.71
C SER A 353 -11.96 -10.78 -32.56
N VAL A 354 -12.71 -11.60 -31.82
CA VAL A 354 -12.18 -12.48 -30.76
C VAL A 354 -12.22 -13.94 -31.20
N ARG A 355 -11.15 -14.71 -30.95
CA ARG A 355 -11.09 -16.15 -31.28
C ARG A 355 -11.85 -16.98 -30.24
N ALA A 356 -12.79 -17.80 -30.71
CA ALA A 356 -13.60 -18.66 -29.84
C ALA A 356 -12.81 -19.69 -29.01
N ALA A 357 -11.60 -20.07 -29.47
CA ALA A 357 -10.73 -21.01 -28.74
C ALA A 357 -10.05 -20.39 -27.51
N GLU A 358 -10.10 -19.07 -27.37
CA GLU A 358 -9.54 -18.33 -26.23
C GLU A 358 -10.61 -18.06 -25.14
N LEU A 359 -11.85 -18.53 -25.35
CA LEU A 359 -13.03 -18.32 -24.49
C LEU A 359 -13.41 -19.55 -23.63
N VAL A 360 -12.50 -20.53 -23.49
CA VAL A 360 -12.72 -21.80 -22.75
C VAL A 360 -11.94 -21.82 -21.45
#